data_AF-A0A1M6G2I9-F1
#
_entry.id   AF-A0A1M6G2I9-F1
#
_cell.length_a   1.000
_cell.length_b   1.000
_cell.length_c   1.000
_cell.angle_alpha   90.00
_cell.angle_beta   90.00
_cell.angle_gamma   90.00
#
_symmetry.space_group_name_H-M   'P 1'
#
loop_
_entity.id
_entity.type
_entity.pdbx_description
1 polymer ?
#
loop_
_entity_poly.entity_id
_entity_poly.type
_entity_poly.pdbx_seq_one_letter_code
_entity_poly.pdbx_strand_id
1 'polypeptide(L)'
;MNTSNTWEEKLAPLLLKYKHKKHPLDYQNLYQLMIMVILSAQDSDANINKVAPALFEMYPNLETLSVSSIDALVPYISKVRNFGTKASWIIEIAQTLKEDKNIPLTMEELTSLKGIGRKSANVIMREMKSPAEGIIADLHVIRVAPRIGLVNETKDGNKVEKQLMQVLSEEIWGEIGMAISFLGREICRPTNPKCNQCPINAHCNYFNTLKN
;
A
#
# COMPACT_ATOMS: atom_id res chain seq x y z
N MET A 1 22.96 17.61 -26.15
CA MET A 1 21.92 17.75 -25.10
C MET A 1 21.74 16.36 -24.52
N ASN A 2 22.19 16.13 -23.28
CA ASN A 2 22.06 14.83 -22.61
C ASN A 2 20.58 14.60 -22.28
N THR A 3 19.84 13.98 -23.20
CA THR A 3 18.58 13.32 -22.83
C THR A 3 18.97 12.01 -22.18
N SER A 4 19.25 12.07 -20.89
CA SER A 4 19.27 10.86 -20.08
C SER A 4 17.90 10.18 -20.26
N ASN A 5 17.90 8.90 -20.63
CA ASN A 5 16.71 8.17 -21.06
C ASN A 5 16.16 7.29 -19.92
N THR A 6 16.52 7.61 -18.68
CA THR A 6 16.26 6.76 -17.53
C THR A 6 14.81 6.84 -17.10
N TRP A 7 14.36 5.87 -16.30
CA TRP A 7 12.98 5.87 -15.81
C TRP A 7 12.74 6.95 -14.75
N GLU A 8 13.77 7.35 -14.01
CA GLU A 8 13.71 8.38 -12.97
C GLU A 8 13.25 9.72 -13.56
N GLU A 9 13.83 10.13 -14.70
CA GLU A 9 13.44 11.36 -15.38
C GLU A 9 12.02 11.27 -15.97
N LYS A 10 11.70 10.14 -16.61
CA LYS A 10 10.37 9.89 -17.20
C LYS A 10 9.25 9.87 -16.15
N LEU A 11 9.56 9.42 -14.93
CA LEU A 11 8.61 9.32 -13.82
C LEU A 11 8.64 10.55 -12.90
N ALA A 12 9.58 11.49 -13.08
CA ALA A 12 9.66 12.69 -12.26
C ALA A 12 8.34 13.49 -12.21
N PRO A 13 7.60 13.72 -13.32
CA PRO A 13 6.31 14.41 -13.26
C PRO A 13 5.26 13.67 -12.40
N LEU A 14 5.32 12.34 -12.38
CA LEU A 14 4.43 11.52 -11.57
C LEU A 14 4.79 11.62 -10.08
N LEU A 15 6.07 11.52 -9.75
CA LEU A 15 6.56 11.66 -8.38
C LEU A 15 6.27 13.06 -7.84
N LEU A 16 6.56 14.12 -8.59
CA LEU A 16 6.25 15.50 -8.19
C LEU A 16 4.78 15.70 -7.85
N LYS A 17 3.88 15.03 -8.57
CA LYS A 17 2.43 15.10 -8.31
C LYS A 17 1.99 14.38 -7.03
N TYR A 18 2.69 13.32 -6.61
CA TYR A 18 2.18 12.41 -5.56
C TYR A 18 3.13 12.11 -4.38
N LYS A 19 4.41 12.50 -4.41
CA LYS A 19 5.46 12.18 -3.41
C LYS A 19 5.10 12.54 -1.96
N HIS A 20 4.16 13.46 -1.75
CA HIS A 20 3.73 13.88 -0.40
C HIS A 20 2.25 13.62 -0.14
N LYS A 21 1.61 12.81 -0.99
CA LYS A 21 0.21 12.46 -0.79
C LYS A 21 0.12 11.44 0.34
N LYS A 22 -0.66 11.80 1.37
CA LYS A 22 -0.96 10.93 2.52
C LYS A 22 -1.63 9.64 2.03
N HIS A 23 -1.33 8.51 2.68
CA HIS A 23 -2.04 7.27 2.43
C HIS A 23 -3.57 7.46 2.62
N PRO A 24 -4.44 6.80 1.83
CA PRO A 24 -5.90 6.93 1.94
C PRO A 24 -6.53 6.44 3.26
N LEU A 25 -5.76 5.85 4.17
CA LEU A 25 -6.27 5.36 5.46
C LEU A 25 -6.12 6.47 6.49
N ASP A 26 -7.18 6.73 7.26
CA ASP A 26 -7.25 7.86 8.20
C ASP A 26 -6.73 7.50 9.60
N TYR A 27 -5.50 6.98 9.67
CA TYR A 27 -4.84 6.64 10.93
C TYR A 27 -4.21 7.87 11.63
N GLN A 28 -4.05 7.76 12.95
CA GLN A 28 -3.43 8.79 13.80
C GLN A 28 -2.05 8.39 14.36
N ASN A 29 -1.74 7.10 14.42
CA ASN A 29 -0.47 6.56 14.91
C ASN A 29 -0.13 5.22 14.24
N LEU A 30 1.05 4.66 14.54
CA LEU A 30 1.54 3.41 13.95
C LEU A 30 0.66 2.20 14.29
N TYR A 31 0.17 2.12 15.53
CA TYR A 31 -0.77 1.08 15.95
C TYR A 31 -2.02 1.06 15.05
N GLN A 32 -2.66 2.21 14.90
CA GLN A 32 -3.85 2.34 14.05
C GLN A 32 -3.54 2.00 12.60
N LEU A 33 -2.40 2.49 12.07
CA LEU A 33 -1.97 2.18 10.70
C LEU A 33 -1.84 0.67 10.49
N MET A 34 -1.13 -0.04 11.38
CA MET A 34 -0.91 -1.48 11.26
C MET A 34 -2.23 -2.25 11.24
N ILE A 35 -3.14 -1.94 12.19
CA ILE A 35 -4.46 -2.58 12.25
C ILE A 35 -5.29 -2.27 11.00
N MET A 36 -5.34 -1.01 10.56
CA MET A 36 -6.09 -0.62 9.36
C MET A 36 -5.50 -1.26 8.08
N VAL A 37 -4.18 -1.44 7.99
CA VAL A 37 -3.53 -2.13 6.87
C VAL A 37 -3.92 -3.60 6.82
N ILE A 38 -3.97 -4.30 7.96
CA ILE A 38 -4.48 -5.68 8.05
C ILE A 38 -5.95 -5.74 7.63
N LEU A 39 -6.78 -4.83 8.13
CA LEU A 39 -8.21 -4.77 7.82
C LEU A 39 -8.48 -4.42 6.35
N SER A 40 -7.66 -3.59 5.70
CA SER A 40 -7.83 -3.19 4.30
C SER A 40 -7.49 -4.28 3.29
N ALA A 41 -6.90 -5.41 3.70
CA ALA A 41 -6.64 -6.52 2.81
C ALA A 41 -7.95 -7.01 2.13
N GLN A 42 -8.06 -6.79 0.81
CA GLN A 42 -9.24 -7.10 -0.01
C GLN A 42 -10.51 -6.32 0.37
N ASP A 43 -10.36 -5.18 1.05
CA ASP A 43 -11.44 -4.26 1.39
C ASP A 43 -11.10 -2.85 0.91
N SER A 44 -12.08 -1.96 0.90
CA SER A 44 -11.87 -0.58 0.48
C SER A 44 -11.38 0.29 1.64
N ASP A 45 -10.43 1.20 1.36
CA ASP A 45 -9.96 2.19 2.32
C ASP A 45 -11.13 2.97 2.95
N ALA A 46 -12.15 3.30 2.14
CA ALA A 46 -13.36 3.99 2.59
C ALA A 46 -14.23 3.18 3.58
N ASN A 47 -14.29 1.86 3.45
CA ASN A 47 -14.98 1.01 4.44
C ASN A 47 -14.17 0.96 5.74
N ILE A 48 -12.85 0.80 5.64
CA ILE A 48 -11.97 0.74 6.83
C ILE A 48 -12.00 2.06 7.59
N ASN A 49 -11.97 3.21 6.92
CA ASN A 49 -12.06 4.51 7.58
C ASN A 49 -13.41 4.74 8.28
N LYS A 50 -14.49 4.07 7.85
CA LYS A 50 -15.80 4.09 8.56
C LYS A 50 -15.81 3.19 9.79
N VAL A 51 -15.08 2.07 9.76
CA VAL A 51 -15.03 1.08 10.83
C VAL A 51 -14.05 1.50 11.95
N ALA A 52 -12.93 2.09 11.57
CA ALA A 52 -11.81 2.39 12.46
C ALA A 52 -12.16 3.24 13.70
N PRO A 53 -13.01 4.29 13.65
CA PRO A 53 -13.23 5.15 14.81
C PRO A 53 -13.77 4.40 16.04
N ALA A 54 -14.84 3.61 15.87
CA ALA A 54 -15.43 2.84 16.98
C ALA A 54 -14.49 1.74 17.48
N LEU A 55 -13.70 1.13 16.58
CA LEU A 55 -12.68 0.15 16.94
C LEU A 55 -11.61 0.77 17.85
N PHE A 56 -11.06 1.93 17.48
CA PHE A 56 -9.97 2.57 18.23
C PHE A 56 -10.43 3.38 19.44
N GLU A 57 -11.72 3.71 19.53
CA GLU A 57 -12.31 4.19 20.78
C GLU A 57 -12.34 3.07 21.83
N MET A 58 -12.75 1.86 21.44
CA MET A 58 -12.76 0.69 22.34
C MET A 58 -11.36 0.15 22.64
N TYR A 59 -10.50 0.14 21.63
CA TYR A 59 -9.15 -0.40 21.68
C TYR A 59 -8.14 0.68 21.28
N PRO A 60 -7.77 1.58 22.20
CA PRO A 60 -6.91 2.72 21.86
C PRO A 60 -5.46 2.34 21.53
N ASN A 61 -5.01 1.12 21.89
CA ASN A 61 -3.63 0.66 21.77
C ASN A 61 -3.52 -0.87 21.76
N LEU A 62 -2.31 -1.41 21.56
CA LEU A 62 -2.06 -2.85 21.61
C LEU A 62 -2.28 -3.45 23.00
N GLU A 63 -2.05 -2.71 24.08
CA GLU A 63 -2.18 -3.21 25.45
C GLU A 63 -3.62 -3.67 25.71
N THR A 64 -4.60 -2.83 25.34
CA THR A 64 -6.03 -3.15 25.47
C THR A 64 -6.47 -4.29 24.55
N LEU A 65 -5.94 -4.37 23.33
CA LEU A 65 -6.20 -5.50 22.42
C LEU A 65 -5.58 -6.81 22.90
N SER A 66 -4.40 -6.76 23.51
CA SER A 66 -3.62 -7.95 23.89
C SER A 66 -4.32 -8.81 24.94
N VAL A 67 -5.16 -8.18 25.77
CA VAL A 67 -5.98 -8.85 26.81
C VAL A 67 -7.42 -9.10 26.35
N SER A 68 -7.75 -8.77 25.10
CA SER A 68 -9.08 -8.96 24.51
C SER A 68 -9.26 -10.36 23.93
N SER A 69 -10.49 -10.68 23.53
CA SER A 69 -10.84 -11.90 22.81
C SER A 69 -11.30 -11.61 21.39
N ILE A 70 -11.27 -12.64 20.53
CA ILE A 70 -11.83 -12.56 19.18
C ILE A 70 -13.30 -12.17 19.24
N ASP A 71 -14.09 -12.78 20.14
CA ASP A 71 -15.53 -12.51 20.27
C ASP A 71 -15.82 -11.06 20.67
N ALA A 72 -14.96 -10.45 21.48
CA ALA A 72 -15.08 -9.04 21.86
C ALA A 72 -14.69 -8.08 20.70
N LEU A 73 -13.73 -8.47 19.86
CA LEU A 73 -13.27 -7.67 18.71
C LEU A 73 -14.24 -7.73 17.52
N VAL A 74 -14.85 -8.89 17.25
CA VAL A 74 -15.70 -9.15 16.08
C VAL A 74 -16.82 -8.10 15.87
N PRO A 75 -17.56 -7.64 16.90
CA PRO A 75 -18.58 -6.60 16.74
C PRO A 75 -18.07 -5.34 16.02
N TYR A 76 -16.83 -4.94 16.31
CA TYR A 76 -16.21 -3.73 15.76
C TYR A 76 -15.76 -3.89 14.31
N ILE A 77 -15.41 -5.11 13.88
CA ILE A 77 -14.88 -5.36 12.53
C ILE A 77 -15.76 -6.25 11.66
N SER A 78 -16.97 -6.58 12.11
CA SER A 78 -17.92 -7.48 11.41
C SER A 78 -18.28 -7.03 9.98
N LYS A 79 -18.17 -5.74 9.69
CA LYS A 79 -18.38 -5.14 8.35
C LYS A 79 -17.14 -5.22 7.44
N VAL A 80 -16.03 -5.73 7.93
CA VAL A 80 -14.80 -5.92 7.17
C VAL A 80 -14.82 -7.29 6.48
N ARG A 81 -14.40 -7.35 5.22
CA ARG A 81 -14.31 -8.61 4.50
C ARG A 81 -13.32 -9.56 5.18
N ASN A 82 -13.67 -10.84 5.31
CA ASN A 82 -12.87 -11.87 5.98
C ASN A 82 -12.51 -11.52 7.44
N PHE A 83 -13.43 -10.85 8.15
CA PHE A 83 -13.18 -10.38 9.52
C PHE A 83 -12.78 -11.50 10.48
N GLY A 84 -13.28 -12.73 10.34
CA GLY A 84 -12.96 -13.84 11.25
C GLY A 84 -11.46 -14.14 11.30
N THR A 85 -10.83 -14.34 10.12
CA THR A 85 -9.39 -14.56 10.03
C THR A 85 -8.60 -13.33 10.49
N LYS A 86 -9.06 -12.12 10.12
CA LYS A 86 -8.40 -10.86 10.53
C LYS A 86 -8.46 -10.63 12.04
N ALA A 87 -9.57 -10.99 12.69
CA ALA A 87 -9.73 -10.91 14.14
C ALA A 87 -8.67 -11.78 14.84
N SER A 88 -8.52 -13.03 14.36
CA SER A 88 -7.49 -13.94 14.87
C SER A 88 -6.08 -13.38 14.70
N TRP A 89 -5.74 -12.83 13.53
CA TRP A 89 -4.43 -12.22 13.30
C TRP A 89 -4.19 -11.00 14.20
N ILE A 90 -5.17 -10.11 14.34
CA ILE A 90 -5.05 -8.90 15.15
C ILE A 90 -4.83 -9.25 16.62
N ILE A 91 -5.60 -10.20 17.18
CA ILE A 91 -5.45 -10.64 18.57
C ILE A 91 -4.08 -11.31 18.78
N GLU A 92 -3.65 -12.18 17.86
CA GLU A 92 -2.33 -12.83 17.95
C GLU A 92 -1.18 -11.82 17.90
N ILE A 93 -1.24 -10.84 17.00
CA ILE A 93 -0.26 -9.75 16.91
C ILE A 93 -0.26 -8.94 18.21
N ALA A 94 -1.44 -8.57 18.72
CA ALA A 94 -1.52 -7.79 19.95
C ALA A 94 -0.98 -8.55 21.16
N GLN A 95 -1.24 -9.85 21.28
CA GLN A 95 -0.68 -10.71 22.33
C GLN A 95 0.85 -10.87 22.21
N THR A 96 1.36 -10.90 20.99
CA THR A 96 2.81 -11.02 20.71
C THR A 96 3.54 -9.73 21.06
N LEU A 97 3.03 -8.60 20.58
CA LEU A 97 3.70 -7.30 20.70
C LEU A 97 3.42 -6.62 22.04
N LYS A 98 2.20 -6.77 22.58
CA LYS A 98 1.68 -6.20 23.85
C LYS A 98 1.61 -4.68 23.94
N GLU A 99 2.66 -3.97 23.51
CA GLU A 99 2.76 -2.52 23.60
C GLU A 99 3.05 -1.92 22.23
N ASP A 100 2.52 -0.72 21.97
CA ASP A 100 2.68 -0.01 20.68
C ASP A 100 4.15 0.21 20.27
N LYS A 101 5.03 0.43 21.26
CA LYS A 101 6.47 0.63 21.05
C LYS A 101 7.19 -0.59 20.47
N ASN A 102 6.57 -1.77 20.55
CA ASN A 102 7.15 -3.04 20.07
C ASN A 102 6.77 -3.35 18.62
N ILE A 103 6.01 -2.48 17.94
CA ILE A 103 5.68 -2.66 16.53
C ILE A 103 6.97 -2.61 15.70
N PRO A 104 7.30 -3.67 14.93
CA PRO A 104 8.54 -3.73 14.18
C PRO A 104 8.56 -2.75 13.02
N LEU A 105 9.76 -2.39 12.57
CA LEU A 105 9.98 -1.38 11.53
C LEU A 105 10.77 -1.91 10.32
N THR A 106 11.13 -3.19 10.32
CA THR A 106 11.85 -3.86 9.22
C THR A 106 10.92 -4.74 8.40
N MET A 107 11.26 -4.96 7.13
CA MET A 107 10.47 -5.83 6.24
C MET A 107 10.36 -7.27 6.79
N GLU A 108 11.48 -7.82 7.26
CA GLU A 108 11.56 -9.19 7.77
C GLU A 108 10.62 -9.39 8.97
N GLU A 109 10.74 -8.54 9.98
CA GLU A 109 9.92 -8.64 11.19
C GLU A 109 8.45 -8.35 10.89
N LEU A 110 8.13 -7.34 10.07
CA LEU A 110 6.75 -7.02 9.70
C LEU A 110 6.10 -8.19 8.96
N THR A 111 6.82 -8.83 8.04
CA THR A 111 6.28 -9.97 7.27
C THR A 111 6.23 -11.28 8.05
N SER A 112 6.87 -11.34 9.23
CA SER A 112 6.68 -12.45 10.17
C SER A 112 5.32 -12.41 10.87
N LEU A 113 4.68 -11.24 10.94
CA LEU A 113 3.37 -11.06 11.56
C LEU A 113 2.25 -11.55 10.64
N LYS A 114 1.35 -12.40 11.17
CA LYS A 114 0.25 -12.95 10.38
C LYS A 114 -0.66 -11.86 9.81
N GLY A 115 -1.00 -11.98 8.54
CA GLY A 115 -1.82 -10.99 7.83
C GLY A 115 -1.05 -9.79 7.27
N ILE A 116 0.25 -9.68 7.56
CA ILE A 116 1.13 -8.67 6.98
C ILE A 116 2.02 -9.34 5.92
N GLY A 117 1.68 -9.14 4.64
CA GLY A 117 2.55 -9.50 3.52
C GLY A 117 3.45 -8.32 3.09
N ARG A 118 4.35 -8.54 2.12
CA ARG A 118 5.30 -7.52 1.63
C ARG A 118 4.65 -6.20 1.24
N LYS A 119 3.52 -6.22 0.53
CA LYS A 119 2.76 -5.00 0.18
C LYS A 119 2.37 -4.22 1.44
N SER A 120 1.85 -4.90 2.46
CA SER A 120 1.44 -4.28 3.72
C SER A 120 2.64 -3.73 4.49
N ALA A 121 3.73 -4.49 4.56
CA ALA A 121 4.98 -4.05 5.18
C ALA A 121 5.56 -2.80 4.49
N ASN A 122 5.63 -2.78 3.16
CA ASN A 122 6.07 -1.60 2.41
C ASN A 122 5.19 -0.36 2.68
N VAL A 123 3.86 -0.53 2.84
CA VAL A 123 2.98 0.57 3.24
C VAL A 123 3.34 1.10 4.62
N ILE A 124 3.47 0.20 5.60
CA ILE A 124 3.81 0.58 6.98
C ILE A 124 5.17 1.30 7.02
N MET A 125 6.19 0.74 6.38
CA MET A 125 7.53 1.33 6.31
C MET A 125 7.53 2.71 5.66
N ARG A 126 6.79 2.91 4.55
CA ARG A 126 6.64 4.22 3.90
C ARG A 126 6.07 5.25 4.86
N GLU A 127 4.94 4.96 5.50
CA GLU A 127 4.29 5.93 6.38
C GLU A 127 5.12 6.24 7.64
N MET A 128 5.95 5.29 8.08
CA MET A 128 6.92 5.49 9.15
C MET A 128 8.21 6.19 8.71
N LYS A 129 8.36 6.47 7.41
CA LYS A 129 9.58 7.04 6.81
C LYS A 129 10.83 6.18 7.06
N SER A 130 10.64 4.87 7.19
CA SER A 130 11.75 3.91 7.21
C SER A 130 12.40 3.83 5.83
N PRO A 131 13.70 3.48 5.74
CA PRO A 131 14.33 3.16 4.46
C PRO A 131 13.51 2.11 3.70
N ALA A 132 13.30 2.33 2.40
CA ALA A 132 12.50 1.42 1.59
C ALA A 132 13.30 0.13 1.29
N GLU A 133 12.72 -1.02 1.58
CA GLU A 133 13.24 -2.34 1.20
C GLU A 133 12.51 -2.94 -0.01
N GLY A 134 11.58 -2.18 -0.59
CA GLY A 134 10.73 -2.63 -1.68
C GLY A 134 9.76 -1.57 -2.15
N ILE A 135 8.95 -1.96 -3.14
CA ILE A 135 7.99 -1.07 -3.79
C ILE A 135 6.58 -1.60 -3.53
N ILE A 136 5.69 -0.72 -3.07
CA ILE A 136 4.27 -1.05 -2.87
C ILE A 136 3.67 -1.47 -4.22
N ALA A 137 3.21 -2.72 -4.31
CA ALA A 137 2.58 -3.29 -5.49
C ALA A 137 1.13 -3.72 -5.19
N ASP A 138 0.21 -2.75 -5.15
CA ASP A 138 -1.22 -3.01 -5.00
C ASP A 138 -1.90 -3.31 -6.36
N LEU A 139 -3.23 -3.51 -6.34
CA LEU A 139 -3.99 -3.80 -7.56
C LEU A 139 -3.89 -2.70 -8.63
N HIS A 140 -3.63 -1.46 -8.23
CA HIS A 140 -3.47 -0.35 -9.17
C HIS A 140 -2.07 -0.41 -9.78
N VAL A 141 -1.04 -0.64 -8.99
CA VAL A 141 0.33 -0.81 -9.48
C VAL A 141 0.43 -2.02 -10.40
N ILE A 142 -0.17 -3.15 -10.02
CA ILE A 142 -0.27 -4.36 -10.85
C ILE A 142 -0.87 -4.07 -12.22
N ARG A 143 -1.87 -3.20 -12.31
CA ARG A 143 -2.49 -2.78 -13.58
C ARG A 143 -1.65 -1.76 -14.35
N VAL A 144 -1.11 -0.77 -13.65
CA VAL A 144 -0.58 0.45 -14.28
C VAL A 144 0.89 0.30 -14.68
N ALA A 145 1.72 -0.38 -13.88
CA ALA A 145 3.12 -0.62 -14.20
C ALA A 145 3.34 -1.27 -15.58
N PRO A 146 2.62 -2.35 -15.96
CA PRO A 146 2.76 -2.92 -17.31
C PRO A 146 2.20 -2.00 -18.41
N ARG A 147 1.15 -1.20 -18.13
CA ARG A 147 0.65 -0.20 -19.10
C ARG A 147 1.68 0.87 -19.42
N ILE A 148 2.45 1.33 -18.42
CA ILE A 148 3.55 2.27 -18.62
C ILE A 148 4.66 1.59 -19.44
N GLY A 149 4.90 0.29 -19.21
CA GLY A 149 5.99 -0.46 -19.82
C GLY A 149 7.15 -0.71 -18.87
N LEU A 150 6.92 -0.60 -17.56
CA LEU A 150 7.95 -0.83 -16.54
C LEU A 150 8.21 -2.31 -16.29
N VAL A 151 7.17 -3.14 -16.38
CA VAL A 151 7.22 -4.56 -16.02
C VAL A 151 6.38 -5.40 -16.98
N ASN A 152 6.63 -6.70 -17.03
CA ASN A 152 5.74 -7.64 -17.71
C ASN A 152 4.46 -7.86 -16.91
N GLU A 153 3.36 -8.12 -17.62
CA GLU A 153 2.06 -8.36 -17.02
C GLU A 153 2.06 -9.59 -16.10
N THR A 154 1.52 -9.43 -14.90
CA THR A 154 1.29 -10.51 -13.95
C THR A 154 0.27 -10.08 -12.91
N LYS A 155 -0.46 -11.03 -12.31
CA LYS A 155 -1.39 -10.76 -11.20
C LYS A 155 -0.73 -10.86 -9.83
N ASP A 156 0.54 -11.28 -9.77
CA ASP A 156 1.28 -11.45 -8.52
C ASP A 156 2.01 -10.16 -8.15
N GLY A 157 1.56 -9.52 -7.05
CA GLY A 157 2.16 -8.29 -6.53
C GLY A 157 3.63 -8.44 -6.14
N ASN A 158 4.05 -9.60 -5.61
CA ASN A 158 5.46 -9.84 -5.27
C ASN A 158 6.33 -9.90 -6.53
N LYS A 159 5.79 -10.46 -7.63
CA LYS A 159 6.48 -10.48 -8.92
C LYS A 159 6.52 -9.09 -9.56
N VAL A 160 5.48 -8.26 -9.40
CA VAL A 160 5.50 -6.85 -9.84
C VAL A 160 6.54 -6.05 -9.06
N GLU A 161 6.54 -6.16 -7.72
CA GLU A 161 7.52 -5.50 -6.86
C GLU A 161 8.96 -5.84 -7.29
N LYS A 162 9.28 -7.13 -7.44
CA LYS A 162 10.62 -7.56 -7.87
C LYS A 162 11.03 -7.01 -9.23
N GLN A 163 10.13 -7.00 -10.21
CA GLN A 163 10.43 -6.43 -11.52
C GLN A 163 10.63 -4.92 -11.45
N LEU A 164 9.83 -4.20 -10.65
CA LEU A 164 10.01 -2.76 -10.45
C LEU A 164 11.37 -2.44 -9.79
N MET A 165 11.76 -3.20 -8.78
CA MET A 165 13.06 -3.04 -8.11
C MET A 165 14.24 -3.29 -9.06
N GLN A 166 14.09 -4.15 -10.07
CA GLN A 166 15.14 -4.42 -11.06
C GLN A 166 15.32 -3.28 -12.08
N VAL A 167 14.29 -2.45 -12.31
CA VAL A 167 14.29 -1.44 -13.38
C VAL A 167 14.35 0.01 -12.87
N LEU A 168 14.11 0.22 -11.58
CA LEU A 168 14.07 1.55 -10.95
C LEU A 168 15.15 1.67 -9.88
N SER A 169 15.78 2.85 -9.80
CA SER A 169 16.70 3.19 -8.71
C SER A 169 16.04 3.12 -7.32
N GLU A 170 16.79 2.62 -6.32
CA GLU A 170 16.38 2.52 -4.91
C GLU A 170 15.91 3.86 -4.33
N GLU A 171 16.45 4.97 -4.83
CA GLU A 171 16.14 6.34 -4.36
C GLU A 171 14.65 6.70 -4.45
N ILE A 172 13.89 6.04 -5.35
CA ILE A 172 12.47 6.34 -5.56
C ILE A 172 11.53 5.24 -5.04
N TRP A 173 12.05 4.13 -4.50
CA TRP A 173 11.23 2.96 -4.15
C TRP A 173 10.14 3.26 -3.14
N GLY A 174 10.46 4.06 -2.13
CA GLY A 174 9.54 4.44 -1.05
C GLY A 174 8.32 5.23 -1.52
N GLU A 175 8.37 5.84 -2.71
CA GLU A 175 7.31 6.75 -3.19
C GLU A 175 6.67 6.31 -4.50
N ILE A 176 7.42 5.66 -5.39
CA ILE A 176 6.94 5.37 -6.74
C ILE A 176 5.73 4.43 -6.75
N GLY A 177 5.70 3.43 -5.84
CA GLY A 177 4.57 2.51 -5.72
C GLY A 177 3.27 3.24 -5.37
N MET A 178 3.30 4.15 -4.39
CA MET A 178 2.13 4.96 -4.04
C MET A 178 1.76 5.97 -5.13
N ALA A 179 2.75 6.57 -5.80
CA ALA A 179 2.49 7.48 -6.91
C ALA A 179 1.78 6.77 -8.08
N ILE A 180 2.21 5.56 -8.43
CA ILE A 180 1.54 4.72 -9.44
C ILE A 180 0.15 4.29 -8.95
N SER A 181 -0.02 3.96 -7.65
CA SER A 181 -1.34 3.64 -7.10
C SER A 181 -2.32 4.80 -7.25
N PHE A 182 -1.91 6.03 -6.90
CA PHE A 182 -2.74 7.23 -7.08
C PHE A 182 -3.03 7.50 -8.55
N LEU A 183 -2.05 7.37 -9.44
CA LEU A 183 -2.25 7.48 -10.88
C LEU A 183 -3.33 6.50 -11.34
N GLY A 184 -3.27 5.24 -10.89
CA GLY A 184 -4.25 4.21 -11.21
C GLY A 184 -5.65 4.53 -10.72
N ARG A 185 -5.79 5.09 -9.51
CA ARG A 185 -7.08 5.49 -8.93
C ARG A 185 -7.72 6.65 -9.69
N GLU A 186 -6.92 7.66 -10.05
CA GLU A 186 -7.43 8.94 -10.54
C GLU A 186 -7.51 9.02 -12.07
N ILE A 187 -6.50 8.49 -12.76
CA ILE A 187 -6.25 8.73 -14.19
C ILE A 187 -6.25 7.42 -14.98
N CYS A 188 -5.36 6.48 -14.63
CA CYS A 188 -5.18 5.21 -15.33
C CYS A 188 -6.18 4.15 -14.82
N ARG A 189 -7.46 4.47 -14.95
CA ARG A 189 -8.60 3.63 -14.54
C ARG A 189 -8.66 2.34 -15.36
N PRO A 190 -9.31 1.27 -14.85
CA PRO A 190 -9.46 0.01 -15.58
C PRO A 190 -10.09 0.22 -16.97
N THR A 191 -11.17 1.00 -17.01
CA THR A 191 -11.89 1.41 -18.21
C THR A 191 -11.77 2.92 -18.42
N ASN A 192 -11.76 3.35 -19.69
CA ASN A 192 -11.69 4.77 -20.09
C ASN A 192 -10.61 5.59 -19.34
N PRO A 193 -9.33 5.15 -19.36
CA PRO A 193 -8.26 5.89 -18.71
C PRO A 193 -8.11 7.30 -19.32
N LYS A 194 -7.86 8.29 -18.48
CA LYS A 194 -7.74 9.70 -18.89
C LYS A 194 -6.34 10.01 -19.43
N CYS A 195 -5.87 9.28 -20.44
CA CYS A 195 -4.48 9.31 -20.92
C CYS A 195 -4.00 10.72 -21.32
N ASN A 196 -4.87 11.54 -21.90
CA ASN A 196 -4.54 12.93 -22.26
C ASN A 196 -4.25 13.82 -21.04
N GLN A 197 -4.68 13.43 -19.84
CA GLN A 197 -4.43 14.12 -18.57
C GLN A 197 -3.30 13.49 -17.75
N CYS A 198 -2.70 12.39 -18.25
CA CYS A 198 -1.66 11.67 -17.52
C CYS A 198 -0.31 12.41 -17.64
N PRO A 199 0.37 12.72 -16.51
CA PRO A 199 1.60 13.52 -16.52
C PRO A 199 2.80 12.84 -17.17
N ILE A 200 2.69 11.53 -17.44
CA ILE A 200 3.75 10.71 -18.04
C ILE A 200 3.29 10.04 -19.35
N ASN A 201 2.26 10.58 -20.00
CA ASN A 201 1.66 9.95 -21.18
C ASN A 201 2.65 9.78 -22.34
N ALA A 202 3.59 10.71 -22.51
CA ALA A 202 4.64 10.66 -23.54
C ALA A 202 5.57 9.44 -23.40
N HIS A 203 5.62 8.83 -22.21
CA HIS A 203 6.48 7.70 -21.89
C HIS A 203 5.68 6.41 -21.62
N CYS A 204 4.39 6.38 -21.98
CA CYS A 204 3.49 5.27 -21.67
C CYS A 204 3.22 4.40 -22.90
N ASN A 205 3.66 3.14 -22.85
CA ASN A 205 3.46 2.18 -23.95
C ASN A 205 1.98 2.02 -24.32
N TYR A 206 1.10 1.88 -23.33
CA TYR A 206 -0.35 1.74 -23.56
C TYR A 206 -0.97 2.94 -24.28
N PHE A 207 -0.53 4.18 -23.97
CA PHE A 207 -1.06 5.34 -24.67
C PHE A 207 -0.58 5.42 -26.12
N ASN A 208 0.67 5.03 -26.37
CA ASN A 208 1.22 4.99 -27.71
C ASN A 208 0.48 3.98 -28.60
N THR A 209 0.02 2.84 -28.04
CA THR A 209 -0.80 1.88 -28.80
C THR A 209 -2.22 2.36 -29.10
N LEU A 210 -2.75 3.35 -28.38
CA LEU A 210 -4.07 3.93 -28.66
C LEU A 210 -4.05 5.01 -29.75
N LYS A 211 -2.86 5.55 -30.07
CA LYS A 211 -2.68 6.58 -31.10
C LYS A 211 -2.47 5.99 -32.50
N ASN A 212 -2.09 4.72 -32.56
CA ASN A 212 -1.92 3.94 -33.78
C ASN A 212 -3.21 3.19 -34.10
#